data_AF-A0A1V5Y067-F1
#
_entry.id   AF-A0A1V5Y067-F1
#
_cell.length_a   1.000
_cell.length_b   1.000
_cell.length_c   1.000
_cell.angle_alpha   90.00
_cell.angle_beta   90.00
_cell.angle_gamma   90.00
#
_symmetry.space_group_name_H-M   'P 1'
#
loop_
_entity.id
_entity.type
_entity.pdbx_description
1 polymer ?
#
loop_
_entity_poly.entity_id
_entity_poly.type
_entity_poly.pdbx_seq_one_letter_code
_entity_poly.pdbx_strand_id
1 'polypeptide(L)'
;MQPKNEELLKFEGIISELKRRDIVVLTHRPTRWGYVVDAVIPSEKVVILKMPDFFKFGVAMRMLQDLTTKLNGDGYQVLMMPRRKMNAEQISAFCDEISVKSPVLAA
;
A
#
# COMPACT_ATOMS: atom_id res chain seq x y z
N MET A 1 -8.83 -21.23 -11.19
CA MET A 1 -7.95 -20.15 -11.71
C MET A 1 -8.70 -18.84 -11.65
N GLN A 2 -8.48 -17.97 -10.64
CA GLN A 2 -8.97 -16.57 -10.66
C GLN A 2 -8.45 -15.60 -9.55
N PRO A 3 -7.32 -15.80 -8.82
CA PRO A 3 -6.93 -14.86 -7.76
C PRO A 3 -6.39 -13.51 -8.28
N LYS A 4 -5.78 -13.47 -9.48
CA LYS A 4 -5.12 -12.26 -10.00
C LYS A 4 -6.09 -11.12 -10.35
N ASN A 5 -7.31 -11.43 -10.78
CA ASN A 5 -8.25 -10.41 -11.24
C ASN A 5 -8.90 -9.67 -10.05
N GLU A 6 -9.22 -10.40 -8.98
CA GLU A 6 -9.84 -9.82 -7.79
C GLU A 6 -8.87 -8.93 -7.00
N GLU A 7 -7.60 -9.31 -6.94
CA GLU A 7 -6.58 -8.50 -6.29
C GLU A 7 -6.29 -7.20 -7.05
N LEU A 8 -6.33 -7.26 -8.39
CA LEU A 8 -6.24 -6.08 -9.24
C LEU A 8 -7.44 -5.15 -9.03
N LEU A 9 -8.68 -5.67 -9.08
CA LEU A 9 -9.90 -4.89 -8.86
C LEU A 9 -9.92 -4.21 -7.48
N LYS A 10 -9.46 -4.91 -6.44
CA LYS A 10 -9.32 -4.33 -5.10
C LYS A 10 -8.29 -3.20 -5.07
N PHE A 11 -7.13 -3.42 -5.69
CA PHE A 11 -6.10 -2.38 -5.78
C PHE A 11 -6.59 -1.16 -6.56
N GLU A 12 -7.26 -1.36 -7.70
CA GLU A 12 -7.88 -0.29 -8.49
C GLU A 12 -8.96 0.44 -7.68
N GLY A 13 -9.75 -0.27 -6.87
CA GLY A 13 -10.73 0.31 -5.96
C GLY A 13 -10.07 1.23 -4.92
N ILE A 14 -8.97 0.82 -4.31
CA ILE A 14 -8.18 1.66 -3.39
C ILE A 14 -7.64 2.89 -4.11
N ILE A 15 -7.04 2.73 -5.29
CA ILE A 15 -6.52 3.87 -6.07
C ILE A 15 -7.64 4.84 -6.46
N SER A 16 -8.80 4.33 -6.86
CA SER A 16 -9.95 5.14 -7.26
C SER A 16 -10.51 5.93 -6.08
N GLU A 17 -10.62 5.29 -4.91
CA GLU A 17 -11.08 5.93 -3.69
C GLU A 17 -10.12 7.02 -3.21
N LEU A 18 -8.81 6.78 -3.28
CA LEU A 18 -7.80 7.80 -2.96
C LEU A 18 -7.86 8.98 -3.93
N LYS A 19 -7.99 8.72 -5.24
CA LYS A 19 -8.16 9.78 -6.24
C LYS A 19 -9.43 10.60 -6.04
N ARG A 20 -10.53 9.96 -5.61
CA ARG A 20 -11.80 10.63 -5.25
C ARG A 20 -11.63 11.61 -4.09
N ARG A 21 -10.60 11.41 -3.26
CA ARG A 21 -10.22 12.25 -2.12
C ARG A 21 -9.10 13.24 -2.46
N ASP A 22 -8.82 13.45 -3.75
CA ASP A 22 -7.74 14.32 -4.26
C ASP A 22 -6.33 13.89 -3.81
N ILE A 23 -6.14 12.62 -3.44
CA ILE A 23 -4.84 12.08 -3.05
C ILE A 23 -4.09 11.59 -4.30
N VAL A 24 -2.91 12.15 -4.53
CA VAL A 24 -2.03 11.75 -5.63
C VAL A 24 -1.34 10.42 -5.29
N VAL A 25 -1.56 9.42 -6.14
CA VAL A 25 -0.94 8.10 -6.00
C VAL A 25 -0.04 7.78 -7.19
N LEU A 26 1.20 7.39 -6.90
CA LEU A 26 2.16 6.89 -7.88
C LEU A 26 2.19 5.37 -7.82
N THR A 27 1.71 4.69 -8.86
CA THR A 27 1.70 3.22 -8.94
C THR A 27 3.03 2.68 -9.46
N HIS A 28 3.41 1.47 -9.01
CA HIS A 28 4.59 0.73 -9.47
C HIS A 28 5.90 1.54 -9.44
N ARG A 29 6.20 2.13 -8.29
CA ARG A 29 7.37 3.00 -8.12
C ARG A 29 8.63 2.17 -7.82
N PRO A 30 9.72 2.32 -8.58
CA PRO A 30 11.02 1.82 -8.17
C PRO A 30 11.54 2.64 -6.99
N THR A 31 11.98 1.95 -5.95
CA THR A 31 12.68 2.55 -4.82
C THR A 31 14.16 2.71 -5.17
N ARG A 32 14.85 3.65 -4.50
CA ARG A 32 16.32 3.78 -4.57
C ARG A 32 17.09 2.53 -4.14
N TRP A 33 16.37 1.53 -3.63
CA TRP A 33 16.87 0.25 -3.13
C TRP A 33 16.67 -0.91 -4.11
N GLY A 34 16.21 -0.64 -5.34
CA GLY A 34 16.03 -1.65 -6.38
C GLY A 34 14.74 -2.49 -6.24
N TYR A 35 13.84 -2.12 -5.33
CA TYR A 35 12.54 -2.78 -5.15
C TYR A 35 11.43 -2.00 -5.84
N VAL A 36 10.48 -2.70 -6.45
CA VAL A 36 9.22 -2.11 -6.93
C VAL A 36 8.19 -2.22 -5.82
N VAL A 37 7.54 -1.10 -5.48
CA VAL A 37 6.39 -1.06 -4.56
C VAL A 37 5.12 -0.81 -5.35
N ASP A 38 3.97 -1.31 -4.87
CA ASP A 38 2.72 -1.25 -5.64
C ASP A 38 2.19 0.19 -5.78
N ALA A 39 2.19 0.97 -4.71
CA ALA A 39 1.82 2.38 -4.75
C ALA A 39 2.53 3.22 -3.69
N VAL A 40 2.73 4.51 -4.01
CA VAL A 40 3.26 5.52 -3.09
C VAL A 40 2.36 6.74 -3.10
N ILE A 41 2.09 7.27 -1.91
CA ILE A 41 1.37 8.52 -1.67
C ILE A 41 2.39 9.52 -1.15
N PRO A 42 2.93 10.40 -2.03
CA PRO A 42 4.07 11.24 -1.67
C PRO A 42 3.76 12.28 -0.59
N SER A 43 2.54 12.81 -0.58
CA SER A 43 2.09 13.83 0.39
C SER A 43 2.14 13.32 1.83
N GLU A 44 1.74 12.07 2.05
CA GLU A 44 1.63 11.46 3.37
C GLU A 44 2.79 10.52 3.69
N LYS A 45 3.79 10.43 2.80
CA LYS A 45 4.85 9.41 2.86
C LYS A 45 4.30 8.01 3.14
N VAL A 46 3.22 7.61 2.47
CA VAL A 46 2.65 6.25 2.61
C VAL A 46 3.07 5.39 1.42
N VAL A 47 3.40 4.13 1.69
CA VAL A 47 3.58 3.08 0.69
C VAL A 47 2.53 2.01 0.91
N ILE A 48 1.83 1.61 -0.16
CA ILE A 48 0.89 0.48 -0.14
C ILE A 48 1.58 -0.71 -0.83
N LEU A 49 1.61 -1.84 -0.15
CA LEU A 49 2.19 -3.11 -0.65
C LEU A 49 1.13 -4.19 -0.71
N LYS A 50 1.15 -4.99 -1.79
CA LYS A 50 0.39 -6.25 -1.87
C LYS A 50 1.07 -7.32 -1.02
N MET A 51 0.27 -8.11 -0.32
CA MET A 51 0.81 -9.17 0.52
C MET A 51 1.29 -10.35 -0.35
N PRO A 52 2.55 -10.79 -0.23
CA PRO A 52 3.10 -11.83 -1.09
C PRO A 52 2.40 -13.18 -0.90
N ASP A 53 2.38 -13.98 -1.97
CA ASP A 53 1.91 -15.36 -1.91
C ASP A 53 2.79 -16.20 -0.98
N PHE A 54 2.17 -16.79 0.04
CA PHE A 54 2.81 -17.58 1.10
C PHE A 54 3.53 -18.85 0.64
N PHE A 55 3.48 -19.22 -0.65
CA PHE A 55 4.14 -20.44 -1.15
C PHE A 55 5.68 -20.41 -1.08
N LYS A 56 6.31 -19.25 -0.80
CA LYS A 56 7.77 -19.11 -0.59
C LYS A 56 8.08 -18.30 0.68
N PHE A 57 7.57 -18.77 1.82
CA PHE A 57 7.57 -18.09 3.12
C PHE A 57 8.92 -17.46 3.54
N GLY A 58 10.06 -18.15 3.40
CA GLY A 58 11.32 -17.69 3.99
C GLY A 58 11.92 -16.45 3.33
N VAL A 59 12.09 -16.49 2.01
CA VAL A 59 12.79 -15.42 1.27
C VAL A 59 11.87 -14.20 1.08
N ALA A 60 10.61 -14.43 0.73
CA ALA A 60 9.66 -13.34 0.49
C ALA A 60 9.39 -12.53 1.77
N MET A 61 9.29 -13.18 2.94
CA MET A 61 9.08 -12.48 4.20
C MET A 61 10.31 -11.68 4.64
N ARG A 62 11.53 -12.22 4.47
CA ARG A 62 12.76 -11.47 4.76
C ARG A 62 12.88 -10.25 3.86
N MET A 63 12.65 -10.40 2.55
CA MET A 63 12.66 -9.27 1.62
C MET A 63 11.60 -8.21 1.97
N LEU A 64 10.40 -8.64 2.36
CA LEU A 64 9.33 -7.75 2.81
C LEU A 64 9.71 -7.00 4.09
N GLN A 65 10.32 -7.71 5.05
CA GLN A 65 10.78 -7.13 6.31
C GLN A 65 11.92 -6.13 6.09
N ASP A 66 12.90 -6.45 5.24
CA ASP A 66 14.00 -5.57 4.89
C ASP A 66 13.48 -4.30 4.20
N LEU A 67 12.55 -4.46 3.24
CA LEU A 67 11.91 -3.34 2.56
C LEU A 67 11.13 -2.46 3.55
N THR A 68 10.32 -3.07 4.41
CA THR A 68 9.51 -2.35 5.41
C THR A 68 10.39 -1.60 6.39
N THR A 69 11.46 -2.23 6.86
CA THR A 69 12.43 -1.61 7.79
C THR A 69 13.11 -0.40 7.15
N LYS A 70 13.55 -0.52 5.88
CA LYS A 70 14.14 0.59 5.13
C LYS A 70 13.16 1.74 4.90
N LEU A 71 11.93 1.43 4.46
CA LEU A 71 10.91 2.44 4.22
C LEU A 71 10.53 3.18 5.51
N ASN A 72 10.36 2.46 6.62
CA ASN A 72 10.11 3.06 7.92
C ASN A 72 11.28 3.95 8.37
N GLY A 73 12.53 3.51 8.15
CA GLY A 73 13.73 4.33 8.42
C GLY A 73 13.79 5.61 7.57
N ASP A 74 13.22 5.57 6.36
CA ASP A 74 13.10 6.72 5.45
C ASP A 74 11.89 7.63 5.80
N GLY A 75 11.15 7.31 6.87
CA GLY A 75 9.98 8.05 7.32
C GLY A 75 8.71 7.75 6.53
N TYR A 76 8.68 6.64 5.77
CA TYR A 76 7.47 6.17 5.13
C TYR A 76 6.66 5.27 6.06
N GLN A 77 5.35 5.43 6.06
CA GLN A 77 4.45 4.43 6.61
C GLN A 77 4.16 3.36 5.56
N VAL A 78 4.33 2.10 5.92
CA VAL A 78 4.00 0.97 5.06
C VAL A 78 2.63 0.40 5.44
N LEU A 79 1.71 0.36 4.49
CA LEU A 79 0.40 -0.29 4.61
C LEU A 79 0.35 -1.53 3.74
N MET A 80 -0.12 -2.62 4.32
CA MET A 80 -0.29 -3.90 3.62
C MET A 80 -1.74 -4.05 3.17
N MET A 81 -1.96 -4.24 1.88
CA MET A 81 -3.28 -4.56 1.36
C MET A 81 -3.70 -5.95 1.87
N PRO A 82 -4.83 -6.07 2.60
CA PRO A 82 -5.28 -7.35 3.14
C PRO A 82 -5.49 -8.38 2.04
N ARG A 83 -5.15 -9.66 2.27
CA ARG A 83 -5.37 -10.73 1.26
C ARG A 83 -6.84 -11.01 0.99
N ARG A 84 -7.67 -10.89 2.03
CA ARG A 84 -9.13 -11.05 1.95
C ARG A 84 -9.75 -10.08 0.95
N LYS A 85 -10.93 -10.44 0.44
CA LYS A 85 -11.76 -9.54 -0.36
C LYS A 85 -12.14 -8.32 0.48
N MET A 86 -12.28 -7.18 -0.20
CA MET A 86 -12.77 -5.95 0.40
C MET A 86 -13.95 -5.44 -0.42
N ASN A 87 -15.06 -5.15 0.25
CA ASN A 87 -16.17 -4.40 -0.35
C ASN A 87 -15.85 -2.89 -0.36
N ALA A 88 -16.74 -2.07 -0.93
CA ALA A 88 -16.54 -0.63 -1.03
C ALA A 88 -16.36 0.06 0.33
N GLU A 89 -17.14 -0.34 1.35
CA GLU A 89 -17.03 0.19 2.72
C GLU A 89 -15.67 -0.12 3.35
N GLN A 90 -15.18 -1.35 3.17
CA GLN A 90 -13.87 -1.77 3.66
C GLN A 90 -12.74 -1.04 2.93
N ILE A 91 -12.88 -0.78 1.63
CA ILE A 91 -11.92 0.03 0.86
C ILE A 91 -11.91 1.48 1.38
N SER A 92 -13.07 2.06 1.64
CA SER A 92 -13.18 3.39 2.24
C SER A 92 -12.49 3.45 3.60
N ALA A 93 -12.78 2.50 4.49
CA ALA A 93 -12.18 2.42 5.83
C ALA A 93 -10.65 2.26 5.77
N PHE A 94 -10.15 1.46 4.82
CA PHE A 94 -8.70 1.34 4.59
C PHE A 94 -8.07 2.66 4.14
N CYS A 95 -8.75 3.42 3.28
CA CYS A 95 -8.28 4.73 2.84
C CYS A 95 -8.38 5.78 3.96
N ASP A 96 -9.29 5.63 4.93
CA ASP A 96 -9.40 6.50 6.10
C ASP A 96 -8.13 6.43 6.96
N GLU A 97 -7.49 5.26 7.08
CA GLU A 97 -6.21 5.13 7.80
C GLU A 97 -5.07 5.96 7.20
N ILE A 98 -5.19 6.32 5.92
CA ILE A 98 -4.23 7.15 5.19
C ILE A 98 -4.55 8.63 5.41
N SER A 99 -5.83 9.02 5.30
CA SER A 99 -6.26 10.42 5.48
C SER A 99 -6.15 10.90 6.92
N VAL A 100 -6.46 10.06 7.91
CA VAL A 100 -6.47 10.43 9.34
C VAL A 100 -5.06 10.69 9.88
N LYS A 101 -4.02 10.22 9.19
CA LYS A 101 -2.62 10.34 9.63
C LYS A 101 -1.88 11.55 9.08
N SER A 102 -2.51 12.43 8.31
CA SER A 102 -1.90 13.71 7.91
C SER A 102 -1.78 14.63 9.13
N PRO A 103 -0.59 14.82 9.72
CA PRO A 103 -0.41 15.65 10.90
C PRO A 103 -0.15 17.10 10.49
N VAL A 104 -0.88 17.62 9.50
CA VAL A 104 -0.77 19.03 9.07
C VAL A 104 -1.66 19.94 9.93
N LEU A 105 -2.39 19.41 10.91
CA LEU A 105 -3.25 20.18 11.83
C LEU A 105 -3.03 19.83 13.31
N ALA A 106 -1.77 19.63 13.70
CA ALA A 106 -1.37 19.62 15.11
C ALA A 106 -0.11 20.49 15.32
N ALA A 107 -0.23 21.78 14.96
CA ALA A 107 0.68 22.84 15.39
C ALA A 107 -0.07 24.17 15.43
#